data_AF-A0A5K1DZT0-F1
#
_entry.id   AF-A0A5K1DZT0-F1
#
_cell.length_a   1.000
_cell.length_b   1.000
_cell.length_c   1.000
_cell.angle_alpha   90.00
_cell.angle_beta   90.00
_cell.angle_gamma   90.00
#
_symmetry.space_group_name_H-M   'P 1'
#
loop_
_entity.id
_entity.type
_entity.pdbx_description
1 polymer ?
#
loop_
_entity_poly.entity_id
_entity_poly.type
_entity_poly.pdbx_seq_one_letter_code
_entity_poly.pdbx_strand_id
1 'polypeptide(L)' 'IKILMRIHHKNLVSLVGLCEEQDEVILVSEYMANGSLSDILKGMNSRQSE' A
#
# COMPACT_ATOMS: atom_id res chain seq x y z
N ILE A 1 -2.14 -5.93 13.37
CA ILE A 1 -0.93 -5.28 12.78
C ILE A 1 0.34 -6.12 12.94
N LYS A 2 0.67 -6.67 14.13
CA LYS A 2 1.91 -7.44 14.38
C LYS A 2 2.21 -8.59 13.40
N ILE A 3 1.21 -9.24 12.81
CA ILE A 3 1.42 -10.29 11.81
C ILE A 3 1.92 -9.74 10.48
N LEU A 4 1.43 -8.58 10.05
CA LEU A 4 1.82 -7.92 8.80
C LEU A 4 3.28 -7.46 8.85
N MET A 5 3.79 -7.10 10.04
CA MET A 5 5.20 -6.75 10.25
C MET A 5 6.16 -7.93 10.10
N ARG A 6 5.69 -9.19 10.14
CA ARG A 6 6.53 -10.39 10.04
C ARG A 6 6.51 -11.01 8.66
N ILE A 7 5.59 -10.58 7.80
CA ILE A 7 5.43 -11.15 6.47
C ILE A 7 6.24 -10.30 5.50
N HIS A 8 7.32 -10.89 5.00
CA HIS A 8 8.10 -10.32 3.91
C HIS A 8 7.89 -11.21 2.68
N HIS A 9 7.13 -10.73 1.71
CA HIS A 9 6.84 -11.45 0.48
C HIS A 9 6.80 -10.49 -0.71
N LYS A 10 7.38 -10.89 -1.84
CA LYS A 10 7.55 -10.04 -3.04
C LYS A 10 6.28 -9.41 -3.62
N ASN A 11 5.10 -9.98 -3.32
CA ASN A 11 3.81 -9.52 -3.83
C ASN A 11 2.92 -8.90 -2.73
N LEU A 12 3.46 -8.67 -1.54
CA LEU A 12 2.77 -8.02 -0.45
C LEU A 12 3.57 -6.78 -0.05
N VAL A 13 2.89 -5.66 0.23
CA VAL A 13 3.55 -4.49 0.78
C VAL A 13 4.20 -4.83 2.12
N SER A 14 5.49 -4.54 2.27
CA SER A 14 6.17 -4.75 3.54
C SER A 14 5.81 -3.63 4.52
N LEU A 15 5.38 -4.02 5.72
CA LEU A 15 5.17 -3.09 6.82
C LEU A 15 6.47 -2.97 7.62
N VAL A 16 7.03 -1.77 7.66
CA VAL A 16 8.28 -1.47 8.37
C VAL A 16 8.02 -1.25 9.86
N GLY A 17 6.94 -0.54 10.19
CA GLY A 17 6.66 -0.16 11.56
C GLY A 17 5.25 0.42 11.75
N LEU A 18 4.92 0.64 13.02
CA LEU A 18 3.76 1.44 13.41
C LEU A 18 4.19 2.39 14.54
N CYS A 19 3.62 3.58 14.55
CA CYS A 19 3.69 4.50 15.67
C CYS A 19 2.26 4.69 16.18
N GLU A 20 2.07 4.48 17.47
CA GLU A 20 0.78 4.63 18.14
C GLU A 20 1.01 5.64 19.26
N GLU A 21 0.37 6.81 19.14
CA GLU A 21 0.45 7.88 20.12
C GLU A 21 -0.96 8.41 20.37
N GLN A 22 -1.42 8.27 21.62
CA GLN A 22 -2.78 8.62 22.04
C GLN A 22 -3.83 7.87 21.19
N ASP A 23 -4.65 8.60 20.42
CA ASP A 23 -5.69 8.06 19.54
C ASP A 23 -5.27 8.02 18.06
N GLU A 24 -4.00 8.29 17.75
CA GLU A 24 -3.47 8.30 16.39
C GLU A 24 -2.58 7.07 16.11
N VAL A 25 -2.81 6.45 14.95
CA VAL A 25 -2.04 5.29 14.48
C VAL A 25 -1.43 5.61 13.13
N ILE A 26 -0.10 5.69 13.09
CA ILE A 26 0.69 5.90 11.89
C ILE A 26 1.29 4.56 11.46
N LEU A 27 1.10 4.18 10.20
CA LEU A 27 1.73 3.00 9.61
C LEU A 27 2.87 3.41 8.69
N VAL A 28 4.03 2.77 8.86
CA VAL A 28 5.20 2.97 8.01
C VAL A 28 5.35 1.74 7.12
N SER A 29 5.18 1.92 5.81
CA SER A 29 5.31 0.85 4.81
C SER A 29 6.18 1.27 3.64
N GLU A 30 6.55 0.30 2.80
CA GLU A 30 7.20 0.59 1.52
C GLU A 30 6.33 1.49 0.64
N TYR A 31 6.98 2.45 -0.03
CA TYR A 31 6.29 3.36 -0.93
C TYR A 31 5.95 2.67 -2.25
N MET A 32 4.67 2.71 -2.62
CA MET A 32 4.17 2.17 -3.88
C MET A 32 3.99 3.31 -4.88
N ALA A 33 5.04 3.60 -5.65
CA ALA A 33 5.10 4.76 -6.55
C ALA A 33 4.00 4.81 -7.61
N ASN A 34 3.47 3.65 -8.02
CA ASN A 34 2.42 3.56 -9.04
C ASN A 34 1.00 3.67 -8.44
N GLY A 35 0.89 3.90 -7.14
CA GLY A 35 -0.41 4.02 -6.47
C GLY A 35 -1.17 2.68 -6.43
N SER A 36 -2.49 2.76 -6.39
CA SER A 36 -3.34 1.57 -6.29
C SER A 36 -3.51 0.87 -7.64
N LEU A 37 -3.64 -0.46 -7.62
CA LEU A 37 -3.94 -1.23 -8.82
C LEU A 37 -5.25 -0.77 -9.50
N SER A 38 -6.25 -0.36 -8.70
CA SER A 38 -7.52 0.16 -9.22
C SER A 38 -7.31 1.41 -10.07
N ASP A 39 -6.46 2.34 -9.62
CA ASP A 39 -6.18 3.57 -10.36
C ASP A 39 -5.42 3.29 -11.64
N ILE A 40 -4.45 2.37 -11.58
CA ILE A 40 -3.71 1.90 -12.76
C ILE A 40 -4.67 1.31 -13.78
N LEU A 41 -5.56 0.40 -13.36
CA LEU A 41 -6.52 -0.26 -14.25
C LEU A 41 -7.57 0.71 -14.82
N LYS A 42 -8.04 1.67 -14.02
CA LYS A 42 -8.94 2.73 -14.51
C LYS A 42 -8.24 3.61 -15.55
N GLY A 43 -6.99 4.00 -15.32
CA GLY A 43 -6.18 4.75 -16.28
C GLY A 43 -5.84 3.98 -17.56
N MET A 44 -5.86 2.65 -17.51
CA MET A 44 -5.75 1.79 -18.69
C MET A 44 -7.08 1.72 -19.46
N ASN A 45 -8.21 1.66 -18.76
CA ASN A 45 -9.53 1.60 -19.38
C ASN A 45 -9.95 2.93 -20.02
N SER A 46 -9.46 4.08 -19.53
CA SER A 46 -9.69 5.38 -20.16
C SER A 46 -8.92 5.60 -21.46
N ARG A 47 -8.00 4.70 -21.85
CA ARG A 47 -7.31 4.71 -23.16
C ARG A 47 -8.07 3.95 -24.25
N GLN A 48 -9.25 3.42 -23.95
CA GLN A 48 -10.12 2.72 -24.92
C GLN A 48 -11.43 3.47 -25.21
N SER A 49 -11.58 4.70 -24.71
CA SER A 49 -12.77 5.55 -24.91
C SER A 49 -12.54 6.72 -25.88
N GLU A 50 -11.42 6.76 -26.59
CA GLU A 50 -11.18 7.67 -27.73
C GLU A 50 -11.11 6.89 -29.04
#